data_AF-A0A1V4HGK4-F1
#
_entry.id   AF-A0A1V4HGK4-F1
#
_cell.length_a   1.000
_cell.length_b   1.000
_cell.length_c   1.000
_cell.angle_alpha   90.00
_cell.angle_beta   90.00
_cell.angle_gamma   90.00
#
_symmetry.space_group_name_H-M   'P 1'
#
loop_
_entity.id
_entity.type
_entity.pdbx_description
1 polymer ?
#
loop_
_entity_poly.entity_id
_entity_poly.type
_entity_poly.pdbx_seq_one_letter_code
_entity_poly.pdbx_strand_id
1 'polypeptide(L)'
;MIERYTRPEMANIWTEQNKFQAWLEVEILSCEAWSELGVIPKEDVKVLRENASFNIDRIYEIEQETRHDVIAFTRAVSETLGPERKWVHYGLTSTDVVDTALGYLLRQANEILDKDIQNFIEILRNKAIEHKDTAMMGRTHGVHAEPTTFGLKMALWYEEMKRNLERFRFAADGVQFGKISGAVGTYANIDPFVEQYVCDKLGTKAAPISTQTLQRDRHAEYMATIALVATSLDKFATEIRALQKSEFREVEEPFAKGQKGSSAMPHKRNPIGCESISGLSRVIRGHMVSAYENVTLWHERDISHSSVERIILPDATQLLNYMLNRLGNIIKNLTVFPENMKRNMRSTYDVPFSGRVMTKLIDKGFSREQAYDTVQPRAMQAWEEQRSFRDIVENASVITEALSPAEIADCFDPSWHLKHVDTIFDRLGLK
;
A
#
# COMPACT_ATOMS: atom_id res chain seq x y z
N MET A 1 14.77 0.27 -10.08
CA MET A 1 15.91 1.05 -10.64
C MET A 1 16.44 2.17 -9.72
N ILE A 2 16.12 2.20 -8.40
CA ILE A 2 16.63 3.22 -7.47
C ILE A 2 17.06 2.58 -6.15
N GLU A 3 18.35 2.27 -5.99
CA GLU A 3 18.93 1.57 -4.83
C GLU A 3 18.51 2.18 -3.48
N ARG A 4 18.40 3.53 -3.41
CA ARG A 4 17.98 4.26 -2.20
C ARG A 4 16.58 3.89 -1.68
N TYR A 5 15.69 3.47 -2.57
CA TYR A 5 14.28 3.16 -2.25
C TYR A 5 13.95 1.69 -2.46
N THR A 6 14.97 0.83 -2.50
CA THR A 6 14.82 -0.62 -2.70
C THR A 6 15.37 -1.34 -1.48
N ARG A 7 14.60 -2.28 -0.92
CA ARG A 7 15.07 -3.15 0.18
C ARG A 7 15.58 -4.48 -0.39
N PRO A 8 16.61 -5.10 0.21
CA PRO A 8 17.29 -6.27 -0.37
C PRO A 8 16.36 -7.42 -0.73
N GLU A 9 15.37 -7.73 0.11
CA GLU A 9 14.44 -8.83 -0.09
C GLU A 9 13.60 -8.68 -1.36
N MET A 10 13.15 -7.47 -1.69
CA MET A 10 12.39 -7.19 -2.91
C MET A 10 13.32 -6.98 -4.11
N ALA A 11 14.54 -6.47 -3.88
CA ALA A 11 15.57 -6.34 -4.92
C ALA A 11 15.90 -7.71 -5.52
N ASN A 12 16.12 -8.72 -4.66
CA ASN A 12 16.53 -10.06 -5.05
C ASN A 12 15.54 -10.72 -6.02
N ILE A 13 14.24 -10.43 -5.87
CA ILE A 13 13.19 -10.96 -6.74
C ILE A 13 13.37 -10.49 -8.19
N TRP A 14 13.72 -9.21 -8.37
CA TRP A 14 13.80 -8.56 -9.67
C TRP A 14 15.21 -8.54 -10.27
N THR A 15 16.11 -9.39 -9.78
CA THR A 15 17.43 -9.57 -10.38
C THR A 15 17.32 -10.38 -11.67
N GLU A 16 18.24 -10.13 -12.61
CA GLU A 16 18.36 -10.93 -13.83
C GLU A 16 18.65 -12.40 -13.50
N GLN A 17 19.42 -12.66 -12.44
CA GLN A 17 19.65 -14.02 -11.93
C GLN A 17 18.35 -14.72 -11.55
N ASN A 18 17.49 -14.08 -10.75
CA ASN A 18 16.22 -14.70 -10.34
C ASN A 18 15.23 -14.83 -11.51
N LYS A 19 15.24 -13.87 -12.45
CA LYS A 19 14.45 -13.96 -13.69
C LYS A 19 14.84 -15.19 -14.52
N PHE A 20 16.12 -15.36 -14.84
CA PHE A 20 16.57 -16.51 -15.63
C PHE A 20 16.48 -17.83 -14.85
N GLN A 21 16.59 -17.80 -13.53
CA GLN A 21 16.30 -18.97 -12.69
C GLN A 21 14.82 -19.38 -12.78
N ALA A 22 13.90 -18.41 -12.79
CA ALA A 22 12.48 -18.69 -12.99
C ALA A 22 12.19 -19.23 -14.40
N TRP A 23 12.87 -18.71 -15.43
CA TRP A 23 12.77 -19.26 -16.79
C TRP A 23 13.26 -20.70 -16.86
N LEU A 24 14.41 -20.98 -16.24
CA LEU A 24 14.96 -22.33 -16.18
C LEU A 24 14.02 -23.30 -15.46
N GLU A 25 13.41 -22.86 -14.36
CA GLU A 25 12.46 -23.69 -13.63
C GLU A 25 11.22 -24.03 -14.48
N VAL A 26 10.67 -23.05 -15.22
CA VAL A 26 9.56 -23.29 -16.15
C VAL A 26 9.94 -24.30 -17.23
N GLU A 27 11.12 -24.17 -17.83
CA GLU A 27 11.63 -25.08 -18.86
C GLU A 27 11.76 -26.53 -18.35
N ILE A 28 12.38 -26.70 -17.18
CA ILE A 28 12.61 -28.04 -16.63
C ILE A 28 11.27 -28.67 -16.20
N LEU A 29 10.38 -27.91 -15.55
CA LEU A 29 9.05 -28.40 -15.17
C LEU A 29 8.20 -28.77 -16.40
N SER A 30 8.37 -28.05 -17.52
CA SER A 30 7.68 -28.38 -18.77
C SER A 30 8.19 -29.72 -19.32
N CYS A 31 9.51 -29.96 -19.26
CA CYS A 31 10.09 -31.25 -19.65
C CYS A 31 9.65 -32.39 -18.72
N GLU A 32 9.56 -32.14 -17.41
CA GLU A 32 9.02 -33.10 -16.44
C GLU A 32 7.57 -33.48 -16.76
N ALA A 33 6.72 -32.50 -17.08
CA ALA A 33 5.34 -32.77 -17.45
C ALA A 33 5.23 -33.63 -18.71
N TRP A 34 6.02 -33.32 -19.74
CA TRP A 34 6.10 -34.15 -20.95
C TRP A 34 6.60 -35.58 -20.68
N SER A 35 7.46 -35.75 -19.68
CA SER A 35 7.94 -37.06 -19.23
C SER A 35 6.87 -37.85 -18.47
N GLU A 36 6.03 -37.19 -17.68
CA GLU A 36 4.84 -37.83 -17.08
C GLU A 36 3.82 -38.27 -18.15
N LEU A 37 3.76 -37.58 -19.30
CA LEU A 37 3.00 -37.99 -20.47
C LEU A 37 3.69 -39.07 -21.34
N GLY A 38 4.93 -39.46 -21.00
CA GLY A 38 5.71 -40.46 -21.73
C GLY A 38 6.31 -39.99 -23.06
N VAL A 39 6.31 -38.69 -23.34
CA VAL A 39 6.88 -38.10 -24.57
C VAL A 39 8.39 -37.93 -24.46
N ILE A 40 8.86 -37.45 -23.30
CA ILE A 40 10.29 -37.30 -23.01
C ILE A 40 10.74 -38.45 -22.10
N PRO A 41 11.85 -39.15 -22.40
CA PRO A 41 12.38 -40.18 -21.51
C PRO A 41 12.70 -39.64 -20.11
N LYS A 42 12.32 -40.38 -19.06
CA LYS A 42 12.59 -40.00 -17.66
C LYS A 42 14.08 -39.75 -17.38
N GLU A 43 14.96 -40.51 -18.02
CA GLU A 43 16.42 -40.34 -17.88
C GLU A 43 16.90 -39.00 -18.46
N ASP A 44 16.36 -38.57 -19.61
CA ASP A 44 16.73 -37.28 -20.21
C ASP A 44 16.30 -36.12 -19.29
N VAL A 45 15.09 -36.18 -18.70
CA VAL A 45 14.61 -35.16 -17.75
C VAL A 45 15.45 -35.13 -16.47
N LYS A 46 15.85 -36.30 -15.95
CA LYS A 46 16.74 -36.36 -14.79
C LYS A 46 18.07 -35.66 -15.07
N VAL A 47 18.68 -35.93 -16.22
CA VAL A 47 19.92 -35.27 -16.66
C VAL A 47 19.72 -33.77 -16.85
N LEU A 48 18.59 -33.33 -17.41
CA LEU A 48 18.24 -31.91 -17.52
C LEU A 48 18.16 -31.24 -16.14
N ARG A 49 17.42 -31.82 -15.19
CA ARG A 49 17.25 -31.26 -13.85
C ARG A 49 18.57 -31.18 -13.08
N GLU A 50 19.47 -32.13 -13.29
CA GLU A 50 20.78 -32.19 -12.61
C GLU A 50 21.81 -31.21 -13.22
N ASN A 51 21.80 -31.02 -14.54
CA ASN A 51 22.89 -30.33 -15.23
C ASN A 51 22.52 -28.99 -15.87
N ALA A 52 21.25 -28.72 -16.15
CA ALA A 52 20.84 -27.49 -16.82
C ALA A 52 21.17 -26.27 -15.96
N SER A 53 21.93 -25.35 -16.55
CA SER A 53 22.34 -24.11 -15.90
C SER A 53 22.46 -23.01 -16.96
N PHE A 54 22.78 -21.79 -16.55
CA PHE A 54 23.01 -20.68 -17.46
C PHE A 54 24.08 -19.74 -16.92
N ASN A 55 24.64 -18.94 -17.83
CA ASN A 55 25.53 -17.83 -17.50
C ASN A 55 24.93 -16.54 -18.08
N ILE A 56 24.74 -15.51 -17.24
CA ILE A 56 24.08 -14.26 -17.64
C ILE A 56 24.87 -13.52 -18.72
N ASP A 57 26.19 -13.41 -18.56
CA ASP A 57 27.04 -12.73 -19.55
C ASP A 57 26.94 -13.42 -20.91
N ARG A 58 26.92 -14.76 -20.90
CA ARG A 58 26.75 -15.57 -22.11
C ARG A 58 25.38 -15.37 -22.77
N ILE A 59 24.31 -15.23 -21.98
CA ILE A 59 22.99 -14.89 -22.51
C ILE A 59 23.04 -13.54 -23.23
N TYR A 60 23.64 -12.51 -22.62
CA TYR A 60 23.75 -11.19 -23.24
C TYR A 60 24.62 -11.19 -24.50
N GLU A 61 25.70 -11.97 -24.53
CA GLU A 61 26.50 -12.17 -25.75
C GLU A 61 25.64 -12.73 -26.90
N ILE A 62 24.88 -13.81 -26.64
CA ILE A 62 24.02 -14.44 -27.66
C ILE A 62 22.86 -13.52 -28.05
N GLU A 63 22.34 -12.71 -27.13
CA GLU A 63 21.25 -11.76 -27.40
C GLU A 63 21.66 -10.66 -28.39
N GLN A 64 22.92 -10.24 -28.40
CA GLN A 64 23.42 -9.25 -29.37
C GLN A 64 23.27 -9.73 -30.83
N GLU A 65 23.43 -11.03 -31.07
CA GLU A 65 23.26 -11.65 -32.37
C GLU A 65 21.79 -11.99 -32.67
N THR A 66 21.12 -12.65 -31.72
CA THR A 66 19.77 -13.19 -31.91
C THR A 66 18.69 -12.12 -31.86
N ARG A 67 18.94 -11.00 -31.16
CA ARG A 67 17.98 -9.94 -30.82
C ARG A 67 16.67 -10.48 -30.23
N HIS A 68 16.78 -11.58 -29.49
CA HIS A 68 15.66 -12.24 -28.85
C HIS A 68 16.13 -12.93 -27.55
N ASP A 69 15.68 -12.39 -26.41
CA ASP A 69 16.07 -12.82 -25.06
C ASP A 69 15.82 -14.31 -24.75
N VAL A 70 14.63 -14.85 -25.05
CA VAL A 70 14.34 -16.27 -24.80
C VAL A 70 15.18 -17.21 -25.68
N ILE A 71 15.44 -16.84 -26.94
CA ILE A 71 16.32 -17.63 -27.81
C ILE A 71 17.76 -17.59 -27.27
N ALA A 72 18.22 -16.42 -26.82
CA ALA A 72 19.54 -16.30 -26.20
C ALA A 72 19.65 -17.16 -24.93
N PHE A 73 18.63 -17.12 -24.08
CA PHE A 73 18.55 -17.94 -22.88
C PHE A 73 18.57 -19.44 -23.17
N THR A 74 17.69 -19.95 -24.03
CA THR A 74 17.60 -21.38 -24.35
C THR A 74 18.87 -21.92 -25.01
N ARG A 75 19.56 -21.09 -25.81
CA ARG A 75 20.89 -21.43 -26.36
C ARG A 75 21.96 -21.48 -25.27
N ALA A 76 22.01 -20.49 -24.38
CA ALA A 76 22.97 -20.50 -23.27
C ALA A 76 22.77 -21.72 -22.35
N VAL A 77 21.51 -22.10 -22.07
CA VAL A 77 21.20 -23.32 -21.33
C VAL A 77 21.66 -24.56 -22.10
N SER A 78 21.38 -24.62 -23.40
CA SER A 78 21.79 -25.75 -24.26
C SER A 78 23.31 -25.96 -24.35
N GLU A 79 24.12 -24.91 -24.14
CA GLU A 79 25.58 -25.01 -24.07
C GLU A 79 26.07 -25.73 -22.79
N THR A 80 25.23 -25.83 -21.75
CA THR A 80 25.53 -26.56 -20.51
C THR A 80 25.17 -28.04 -20.56
N LEU A 81 24.49 -28.48 -21.63
CA LEU A 81 23.81 -29.76 -21.74
C LEU A 81 24.39 -30.63 -22.86
N GLY A 82 24.17 -31.95 -22.73
CA GLY A 82 24.49 -32.97 -23.72
C GLY A 82 23.37 -33.19 -24.76
N PRO A 83 23.18 -34.42 -25.25
CA PRO A 83 22.14 -34.75 -26.24
C PRO A 83 20.70 -34.42 -25.81
N GLU A 84 20.42 -34.40 -24.51
CA GLU A 84 19.13 -34.08 -23.90
C GLU A 84 18.71 -32.62 -24.13
N ARG A 85 19.64 -31.73 -24.52
CA ARG A 85 19.35 -30.32 -24.88
C ARG A 85 18.27 -30.16 -25.94
N LYS A 86 18.04 -31.20 -26.76
CA LYS A 86 16.98 -31.23 -27.80
C LYS A 86 15.56 -31.03 -27.23
N TRP A 87 15.39 -31.23 -25.91
CA TRP A 87 14.11 -31.08 -25.22
C TRP A 87 13.88 -29.71 -24.60
N VAL A 88 14.93 -28.89 -24.47
CA VAL A 88 14.79 -27.52 -23.97
C VAL A 88 13.82 -26.77 -24.90
N HIS A 89 12.82 -26.12 -24.33
CA HIS A 89 11.78 -25.39 -25.04
C HIS A 89 10.85 -26.25 -25.92
N TYR A 90 10.75 -27.56 -25.69
CA TYR A 90 9.92 -28.45 -26.51
C TYR A 90 8.42 -28.13 -26.39
N GLY A 91 7.83 -27.72 -27.52
CA GLY A 91 6.40 -27.39 -27.63
C GLY A 91 6.02 -26.00 -27.10
N LEU A 92 6.97 -25.26 -26.54
CA LEU A 92 6.74 -23.94 -25.94
C LEU A 92 6.82 -22.81 -26.99
N THR A 93 6.14 -21.69 -26.70
CA THR A 93 6.47 -20.38 -27.27
C THR A 93 7.19 -19.52 -26.23
N SER A 94 7.91 -18.48 -26.68
CA SER A 94 8.68 -17.59 -25.81
C SER A 94 7.89 -17.07 -24.61
N THR A 95 6.62 -16.68 -24.82
CA THR A 95 5.80 -16.11 -23.75
C THR A 95 5.15 -17.16 -22.84
N ASP A 96 5.19 -18.46 -23.18
CA ASP A 96 4.85 -19.51 -22.21
C ASP A 96 5.84 -19.49 -21.03
N VAL A 97 7.12 -19.28 -21.33
CA VAL A 97 8.17 -19.14 -20.32
C VAL A 97 8.09 -17.77 -19.63
N VAL A 98 8.04 -16.68 -20.41
CA VAL A 98 8.13 -15.32 -19.87
C VAL A 98 6.96 -14.97 -18.95
N ASP A 99 5.70 -15.20 -19.37
CA ASP A 99 4.55 -14.82 -18.54
C ASP A 99 4.36 -15.76 -17.35
N THR A 100 4.64 -17.06 -17.50
CA THR A 100 4.58 -18.00 -16.37
C THR A 100 5.63 -17.70 -15.31
N ALA A 101 6.86 -17.41 -15.74
CA ALA A 101 7.91 -16.95 -14.83
C ALA A 101 7.56 -15.60 -14.20
N LEU A 102 6.97 -14.66 -14.94
CA LEU A 102 6.53 -13.38 -14.39
C LEU A 102 5.44 -13.57 -13.32
N GLY A 103 4.45 -14.43 -13.56
CA GLY A 103 3.43 -14.78 -12.55
C GLY A 103 4.05 -15.37 -11.28
N TYR A 104 5.07 -16.22 -11.44
CA TYR A 104 5.85 -16.78 -10.32
C TYR A 104 6.66 -15.71 -9.56
N LEU A 105 7.33 -14.78 -10.25
CA LEU A 105 8.05 -13.67 -9.62
C LEU A 105 7.10 -12.71 -8.88
N LEU A 106 5.94 -12.40 -9.48
CA LEU A 106 4.91 -11.60 -8.85
C LEU A 106 4.36 -12.29 -7.60
N ARG A 107 4.18 -13.61 -7.61
CA ARG A 107 3.85 -14.37 -6.40
C ARG A 107 4.88 -14.13 -5.29
N GLN A 108 6.18 -14.26 -5.58
CA GLN A 108 7.23 -14.01 -4.59
C GLN A 108 7.17 -12.58 -4.03
N ALA A 109 7.01 -11.58 -4.90
CA ALA A 109 6.85 -10.19 -4.48
C ALA A 109 5.59 -9.99 -3.61
N ASN A 110 4.49 -10.66 -3.98
CA ASN A 110 3.22 -10.56 -3.28
C ASN A 110 3.26 -11.17 -1.89
N GLU A 111 4.00 -12.26 -1.69
CA GLU A 111 4.22 -12.86 -0.38
C GLU A 111 4.96 -11.89 0.57
N ILE A 112 5.86 -11.06 0.06
CA ILE A 112 6.55 -10.01 0.84
C ILE A 112 5.57 -8.86 1.14
N LEU A 113 4.88 -8.35 0.13
CA LEU A 113 3.95 -7.22 0.28
C LEU A 113 2.77 -7.56 1.20
N ASP A 114 2.22 -8.78 1.14
CA ASP A 114 1.15 -9.21 2.04
C ASP A 114 1.60 -9.15 3.50
N LYS A 115 2.80 -9.68 3.79
CA LYS A 115 3.42 -9.61 5.13
C LYS A 115 3.65 -8.17 5.57
N ASP A 116 4.15 -7.31 4.68
CA ASP A 116 4.39 -5.90 4.98
C ASP A 116 3.09 -5.14 5.29
N ILE A 117 2.01 -5.40 4.54
CA ILE A 117 0.70 -4.79 4.80
C ILE A 117 0.15 -5.27 6.14
N GLN A 118 0.24 -6.58 6.44
CA GLN A 118 -0.16 -7.13 7.75
C GLN A 118 0.64 -6.51 8.90
N ASN A 119 1.96 -6.40 8.76
CA ASN A 119 2.82 -5.75 9.75
C ASN A 119 2.43 -4.29 9.96
N PHE A 120 2.11 -3.56 8.89
CA PHE A 120 1.67 -2.18 8.98
C PHE A 120 0.31 -2.04 9.69
N ILE A 121 -0.63 -2.96 9.43
CA ILE A 121 -1.91 -3.05 10.15
C ILE A 121 -1.66 -3.25 11.66
N GLU A 122 -0.74 -4.13 12.05
CA GLU A 122 -0.43 -4.37 13.46
C GLU A 122 0.23 -3.14 14.13
N ILE A 123 1.08 -2.41 13.40
CA ILE A 123 1.64 -1.15 13.90
C ILE A 123 0.53 -0.12 14.18
N LEU A 124 -0.42 0.01 13.25
CA LEU A 124 -1.57 0.92 13.41
C LEU A 124 -2.47 0.48 14.56
N ARG A 125 -2.74 -0.82 14.70
CA ARG A 125 -3.48 -1.41 15.82
C ARG A 125 -2.86 -1.02 17.16
N ASN A 126 -1.56 -1.25 17.31
CA ASN A 126 -0.85 -0.94 18.55
C ASN A 126 -0.86 0.56 18.86
N LYS A 127 -0.65 1.42 17.86
CA LYS A 127 -0.69 2.88 18.05
C LYS A 127 -2.10 3.38 18.37
N ALA A 128 -3.13 2.76 17.81
CA ALA A 128 -4.52 3.08 18.14
C ALA A 128 -4.87 2.75 19.59
N ILE A 129 -4.46 1.57 20.07
CA ILE A 129 -4.67 1.15 21.47
C ILE A 129 -3.87 2.04 22.42
N GLU A 130 -2.60 2.30 22.12
CA GLU A 130 -1.71 3.17 22.92
C GLU A 130 -2.31 4.56 23.17
N HIS A 131 -2.97 5.13 22.15
CA HIS A 131 -3.53 6.48 22.20
C HIS A 131 -5.06 6.52 22.21
N LYS A 132 -5.72 5.43 22.62
CA LYS A 132 -7.18 5.29 22.65
C LYS A 132 -7.87 6.53 23.23
N ASP A 133 -7.40 7.00 24.38
CA ASP A 133 -7.98 8.11 25.14
C ASP A 133 -7.19 9.43 25.00
N THR A 134 -6.23 9.51 24.07
CA THR A 134 -5.46 10.74 23.86
C THR A 134 -6.30 11.77 23.11
N ALA A 135 -6.99 12.64 23.86
CA ALA A 135 -7.84 13.69 23.32
C ALA A 135 -7.06 14.67 22.43
N MET A 136 -7.64 15.03 21.30
CA MET A 136 -7.13 16.05 20.38
C MET A 136 -8.28 16.77 19.68
N MET A 137 -7.99 17.88 19.02
CA MET A 137 -9.01 18.58 18.25
C MET A 137 -9.28 17.89 16.91
N GLY A 138 -10.54 17.57 16.63
CA GLY A 138 -10.99 17.18 15.31
C GLY A 138 -10.96 18.38 14.36
N ARG A 139 -10.61 18.14 13.09
CA ARG A 139 -10.43 19.20 12.10
C ARG A 139 -11.20 18.90 10.82
N THR A 140 -12.02 19.84 10.39
CA THR A 140 -12.72 19.83 9.10
C THR A 140 -12.33 21.09 8.35
N HIS A 141 -11.97 20.98 7.06
CA HIS A 141 -11.42 22.11 6.27
C HIS A 141 -10.16 22.76 6.88
N GLY A 142 -9.43 22.03 7.74
CA GLY A 142 -8.30 22.57 8.49
C GLY A 142 -8.67 23.44 9.70
N VAL A 143 -9.96 23.57 10.01
CA VAL A 143 -10.50 24.36 11.13
C VAL A 143 -10.92 23.43 12.27
N HIS A 144 -10.83 23.90 13.51
CA HIS A 144 -11.30 23.17 14.69
C HIS A 144 -12.81 22.90 14.59
N ALA A 145 -13.19 21.63 14.77
CA ALA A 145 -14.57 21.17 14.82
C ALA A 145 -14.90 20.75 16.26
N GLU A 146 -14.98 19.44 16.52
CA GLU A 146 -15.20 18.89 17.86
C GLU A 146 -14.01 18.03 18.31
N PRO A 147 -13.81 17.82 19.63
CA PRO A 147 -12.81 16.90 20.14
C PRO A 147 -12.96 15.47 19.58
N THR A 148 -11.83 14.81 19.35
CA THR A 148 -11.71 13.38 19.03
C THR A 148 -10.52 12.79 19.79
N THR A 149 -10.10 11.56 19.51
CA THR A 149 -8.83 11.01 20.03
C THR A 149 -7.85 10.69 18.92
N PHE A 150 -6.55 10.77 19.24
CA PHE A 150 -5.51 10.32 18.34
C PHE A 150 -5.62 8.81 18.07
N GLY A 151 -6.07 8.03 19.07
CA GLY A 151 -6.41 6.62 18.92
C GLY A 151 -7.47 6.36 17.86
N LEU A 152 -8.57 7.13 17.83
CA LEU A 152 -9.59 7.04 16.77
C LEU A 152 -9.02 7.36 15.38
N LYS A 153 -8.08 8.31 15.29
CA LYS A 153 -7.40 8.64 14.03
C LYS A 153 -6.55 7.48 13.52
N MET A 154 -5.82 6.79 14.41
CA MET A 154 -5.07 5.58 14.06
C MET A 154 -6.00 4.40 13.74
N ALA A 155 -7.10 4.24 14.48
CA ALA A 155 -8.10 3.20 14.26
C ALA A 155 -8.79 3.34 12.88
N LEU A 156 -9.02 4.57 12.42
CA LEU A 156 -9.48 4.85 11.07
C LEU A 156 -8.51 4.33 10.00
N TRP A 157 -7.20 4.53 10.23
CA TRP A 157 -6.16 4.07 9.29
C TRP A 157 -6.00 2.55 9.34
N TYR A 158 -6.09 1.95 10.52
CA TYR A 158 -6.11 0.50 10.73
C TYR A 158 -7.21 -0.15 9.89
N GLU A 159 -8.44 0.35 9.97
CA GLU A 159 -9.58 -0.21 9.23
C GLU A 159 -9.47 0.05 7.72
N GLU A 160 -8.87 1.16 7.31
CA GLU A 160 -8.55 1.39 5.89
C GLU A 160 -7.52 0.40 5.34
N MET A 161 -6.49 0.09 6.11
CA MET A 161 -5.47 -0.86 5.68
C MET A 161 -5.97 -2.30 5.66
N LYS A 162 -6.95 -2.67 6.50
CA LYS A 162 -7.66 -3.95 6.37
C LYS A 162 -8.39 -4.09 5.04
N ARG A 163 -9.11 -3.05 4.61
CA ARG A 163 -9.73 -3.03 3.27
C ARG A 163 -8.70 -3.11 2.15
N ASN A 164 -7.55 -2.45 2.32
CA ASN A 164 -6.46 -2.54 1.34
C ASN A 164 -5.81 -3.93 1.30
N LEU A 165 -5.70 -4.63 2.42
CA LEU A 165 -5.21 -6.01 2.44
C LEU A 165 -6.15 -6.96 1.68
N GLU A 166 -7.46 -6.83 1.89
CA GLU A 166 -8.46 -7.60 1.15
C GLU A 166 -8.35 -7.38 -0.37
N ARG A 167 -8.30 -6.11 -0.80
CA ARG A 167 -8.11 -5.74 -2.21
C ARG A 167 -6.79 -6.25 -2.76
N PHE A 168 -5.70 -6.10 -1.99
CA PHE A 168 -4.38 -6.57 -2.38
C PHE A 168 -4.38 -8.08 -2.61
N ARG A 169 -4.96 -8.86 -1.69
CA ARG A 169 -5.05 -10.32 -1.83
C ARG A 169 -5.85 -10.72 -3.07
N PHE A 170 -6.96 -10.04 -3.33
CA PHE A 170 -7.75 -10.26 -4.55
C PHE A 170 -6.94 -9.99 -5.82
N ALA A 171 -6.29 -8.83 -5.92
CA ALA A 171 -5.51 -8.47 -7.10
C ALA A 171 -4.23 -9.31 -7.25
N ALA A 172 -3.59 -9.68 -6.14
CA ALA A 172 -2.44 -10.57 -6.11
C ALA A 172 -2.84 -11.97 -6.60
N ASP A 173 -3.99 -12.50 -6.19
CA ASP A 173 -4.53 -13.77 -6.70
C ASP A 173 -4.84 -13.69 -8.20
N GLY A 174 -5.36 -12.54 -8.67
CA GLY A 174 -5.70 -12.29 -10.07
C GLY A 174 -4.52 -12.25 -11.04
N VAL A 175 -3.31 -11.95 -10.56
CA VAL A 175 -2.07 -11.85 -11.38
C VAL A 175 -1.13 -13.05 -11.23
N GLN A 176 -1.36 -13.94 -10.25
CA GLN A 176 -0.55 -15.15 -10.01
C GLN A 176 -0.97 -16.31 -10.92
N PHE A 177 -0.94 -16.05 -12.22
CA PHE A 177 -1.28 -17.02 -13.25
C PHE A 177 -0.05 -17.36 -14.12
N GLY A 178 -0.03 -18.58 -14.64
CA GLY A 178 0.83 -19.00 -15.73
C GLY A 178 0.04 -19.23 -17.01
N LYS A 179 0.76 -19.32 -18.13
CA LYS A 179 0.20 -19.77 -19.40
C LYS A 179 1.22 -20.64 -20.12
N ILE A 180 0.81 -21.83 -20.57
CA ILE A 180 1.61 -22.74 -21.40
C ILE A 180 0.68 -23.35 -22.44
N SER A 181 0.32 -22.51 -23.41
CA SER A 181 -0.74 -22.77 -24.38
C SER A 181 -0.27 -22.59 -25.83
N GLY A 182 1.03 -22.31 -26.00
CA GLY A 182 1.70 -22.19 -27.28
C GLY A 182 1.43 -20.85 -27.98
N ALA A 183 1.68 -20.86 -29.29
CA ALA A 183 1.82 -19.64 -30.10
C ALA A 183 0.59 -18.72 -30.11
N VAL A 184 -0.62 -19.25 -30.00
CA VAL A 184 -1.88 -18.48 -30.06
C VAL A 184 -2.92 -18.93 -29.02
N GLY A 185 -2.49 -19.69 -28.00
CA GLY A 185 -3.39 -20.09 -26.92
C GLY A 185 -4.29 -21.30 -27.20
N THR A 186 -3.97 -22.11 -28.19
CA THR A 186 -4.82 -23.20 -28.68
C THR A 186 -4.36 -24.60 -28.30
N TYR A 187 -3.23 -24.74 -27.60
CA TYR A 187 -2.65 -26.04 -27.23
C TYR A 187 -2.25 -26.92 -28.45
N ALA A 188 -2.16 -26.33 -29.65
CA ALA A 188 -1.94 -27.10 -30.88
C ALA A 188 -0.65 -27.93 -30.89
N ASN A 189 0.39 -27.46 -30.19
CA ASN A 189 1.69 -28.11 -30.11
C ASN A 189 2.07 -28.49 -28.66
N ILE A 190 1.15 -28.35 -27.71
CA ILE A 190 1.43 -28.58 -26.29
C ILE A 190 0.20 -29.08 -25.55
N ASP A 191 0.36 -30.16 -24.79
CA ASP A 191 -0.73 -30.74 -24.02
C ASP A 191 -1.10 -29.82 -22.82
N PRO A 192 -2.39 -29.52 -22.57
CA PRO A 192 -2.82 -28.72 -21.41
C PRO A 192 -2.35 -29.25 -20.05
N PHE A 193 -2.06 -30.55 -19.94
CA PHE A 193 -1.45 -31.13 -18.75
C PHE A 193 -0.10 -30.47 -18.39
N VAL A 194 0.67 -30.04 -19.39
CA VAL A 194 1.94 -29.35 -19.17
C VAL A 194 1.73 -28.02 -18.43
N GLU A 195 0.74 -27.23 -18.85
CA GLU A 195 0.39 -25.98 -18.17
C GLU A 195 -0.03 -26.24 -16.72
N GLN A 196 -0.92 -27.21 -16.50
CA GLN A 196 -1.42 -27.54 -15.18
C GLN A 196 -0.28 -28.01 -14.25
N TYR A 197 0.58 -28.92 -14.73
CA TYR A 197 1.72 -29.42 -13.97
C TYR A 197 2.68 -28.30 -13.56
N VAL A 198 3.07 -27.44 -14.51
CA VAL A 198 4.02 -26.35 -14.23
C VAL A 198 3.42 -25.34 -13.26
N CYS A 199 2.16 -24.92 -13.47
CA CYS A 199 1.50 -23.96 -12.58
C CYS A 199 1.36 -24.52 -11.16
N ASP A 200 0.96 -25.78 -11.00
CA ASP A 200 0.83 -26.42 -9.69
C ASP A 200 2.17 -26.48 -8.94
N LYS A 201 3.26 -26.81 -9.65
CA LYS A 201 4.61 -26.88 -9.09
C LYS A 201 5.16 -25.51 -8.70
N LEU A 202 4.83 -24.47 -9.47
CA LEU A 202 5.17 -23.08 -9.18
C LEU A 202 4.18 -22.42 -8.20
N GLY A 203 3.12 -23.13 -7.79
CA GLY A 203 2.00 -22.63 -6.98
C GLY A 203 1.34 -21.39 -7.55
N THR A 204 1.23 -21.32 -8.88
CA THR A 204 0.43 -20.35 -9.64
C THR A 204 -0.78 -21.06 -10.23
N LYS A 205 -1.69 -20.31 -10.87
CA LYS A 205 -2.88 -20.88 -11.52
C LYS A 205 -2.71 -20.95 -13.03
N ALA A 206 -3.17 -22.03 -13.65
CA ALA A 206 -3.31 -22.11 -15.10
C ALA A 206 -4.39 -21.12 -15.58
N ALA A 207 -4.10 -20.36 -16.65
CA ALA A 207 -5.07 -19.45 -17.24
C ALA A 207 -6.21 -20.24 -17.92
N PRO A 208 -7.49 -20.05 -17.54
CA PRO A 208 -8.60 -20.84 -18.12
C PRO A 208 -8.71 -20.71 -19.65
N ILE A 209 -8.28 -19.56 -20.17
CA ILE A 209 -8.08 -19.27 -21.58
C ILE A 209 -6.95 -18.25 -21.67
N SER A 210 -6.11 -18.36 -22.68
CA SER A 210 -5.03 -17.42 -22.97
C SER A 210 -4.89 -17.20 -24.48
N THR A 211 -4.14 -16.18 -24.86
CA THR A 211 -3.68 -16.00 -26.24
C THR A 211 -2.20 -16.42 -26.30
N GLN A 212 -1.38 -15.76 -27.12
CA GLN A 212 0.08 -15.90 -26.98
C GLN A 212 0.57 -15.37 -25.61
N THR A 213 -0.24 -14.58 -24.90
CA THR A 213 0.11 -14.03 -23.58
C THR A 213 -1.03 -14.19 -22.56
N LEU A 214 -0.73 -13.95 -21.28
CA LEU A 214 -1.74 -13.60 -20.29
C LEU A 214 -2.43 -12.29 -20.70
N GLN A 215 -3.68 -12.14 -20.29
CA GLN A 215 -4.44 -10.92 -20.51
C GLN A 215 -4.01 -9.83 -19.51
N ARG A 216 -3.79 -8.61 -20.00
CA ARG A 216 -3.16 -7.51 -19.25
C ARG A 216 -4.11 -6.77 -18.30
N ASP A 217 -5.41 -7.04 -18.36
CA ASP A 217 -6.40 -6.57 -17.37
C ASP A 217 -6.03 -6.98 -15.94
N ARG A 218 -5.47 -8.18 -15.77
CA ARG A 218 -4.93 -8.70 -14.50
C ARG A 218 -3.84 -7.79 -13.93
N HIS A 219 -2.93 -7.35 -14.78
CA HIS A 219 -1.79 -6.50 -14.41
C HIS A 219 -2.25 -5.06 -14.14
N ALA A 220 -3.25 -4.58 -14.87
CA ALA A 220 -3.88 -3.27 -14.63
C ALA A 220 -4.59 -3.21 -13.27
N GLU A 221 -5.38 -4.23 -12.90
CA GLU A 221 -6.01 -4.33 -11.59
C GLU A 221 -4.99 -4.41 -10.45
N TYR A 222 -3.94 -5.22 -10.65
CA TYR A 222 -2.82 -5.31 -9.72
C TYR A 222 -2.13 -3.96 -9.48
N MET A 223 -1.81 -3.24 -10.55
CA MET A 223 -1.16 -1.93 -10.44
C MET A 223 -2.07 -0.86 -9.84
N ALA A 224 -3.36 -0.87 -10.16
CA ALA A 224 -4.35 0.03 -9.53
C ALA A 224 -4.43 -0.22 -8.02
N THR A 225 -4.39 -1.48 -7.61
CA THR A 225 -4.44 -1.85 -6.19
C THR A 225 -3.17 -1.40 -5.46
N ILE A 226 -1.99 -1.63 -6.03
CA ILE A 226 -0.72 -1.10 -5.50
C ILE A 226 -0.76 0.43 -5.36
N ALA A 227 -1.25 1.13 -6.39
CA ALA A 227 -1.38 2.59 -6.37
C ALA A 227 -2.37 3.09 -5.31
N LEU A 228 -3.45 2.35 -5.06
CA LEU A 228 -4.43 2.67 -4.01
C LEU A 228 -3.83 2.52 -2.60
N VAL A 229 -3.07 1.44 -2.36
CA VAL A 229 -2.35 1.27 -1.08
C VAL A 229 -1.37 2.42 -0.89
N ALA A 230 -0.54 2.71 -1.90
CA ALA A 230 0.42 3.81 -1.86
C ALA A 230 -0.25 5.19 -1.61
N THR A 231 -1.47 5.40 -2.14
CA THR A 231 -2.24 6.64 -1.94
C THR A 231 -2.80 6.73 -0.53
N SER A 232 -3.17 5.61 0.09
CA SER A 232 -3.55 5.56 1.51
C SER A 232 -2.36 5.94 2.41
N LEU A 233 -1.14 5.46 2.08
CA LEU A 233 0.08 5.85 2.80
C LEU A 233 0.39 7.36 2.66
N ASP A 234 0.13 7.95 1.48
CA ASP A 234 0.27 9.41 1.25
C ASP A 234 -0.72 10.21 2.11
N LYS A 235 -1.96 9.72 2.26
CA LYS A 235 -2.95 10.32 3.16
C LYS A 235 -2.44 10.36 4.61
N PHE A 236 -1.91 9.24 5.10
CA PHE A 236 -1.38 9.15 6.47
C PHE A 236 -0.15 10.05 6.66
N ALA A 237 0.77 10.02 5.70
CA ALA A 237 1.95 10.88 5.68
C ALA A 237 1.59 12.37 5.67
N THR A 238 0.58 12.75 4.88
CA THR A 238 0.08 14.13 4.82
C THR A 238 -0.49 14.60 6.15
N GLU A 239 -1.21 13.74 6.87
CA GLU A 239 -1.69 14.06 8.21
C GLU A 239 -0.53 14.26 9.19
N ILE A 240 0.47 13.37 9.21
CA ILE A 240 1.64 13.53 10.09
C ILE A 240 2.37 14.85 9.79
N ARG A 241 2.54 15.18 8.50
CA ARG A 241 3.11 16.48 8.07
C ARG A 241 2.30 17.66 8.60
N ALA A 242 0.96 17.57 8.56
CA ALA A 242 0.09 18.61 9.08
C ALA A 242 0.22 18.74 10.60
N LEU A 243 0.15 17.62 11.34
CA LEU A 243 0.22 17.61 12.81
C LEU A 243 1.60 18.00 13.36
N GLN A 244 2.67 17.84 12.57
CA GLN A 244 4.03 18.27 12.90
C GLN A 244 4.31 19.75 12.58
N LYS A 245 3.39 20.47 11.92
CA LYS A 245 3.53 21.93 11.73
C LYS A 245 3.81 22.63 13.05
N SER A 246 4.64 23.66 13.01
CA SER A 246 5.13 24.38 14.19
C SER A 246 3.99 24.94 15.06
N GLU A 247 2.90 25.38 14.44
CA GLU A 247 1.72 25.93 15.11
C GLU A 247 0.97 24.88 15.94
N PHE A 248 1.05 23.60 15.54
CA PHE A 248 0.34 22.51 16.21
C PHE A 248 1.27 21.68 17.08
N ARG A 249 2.34 21.12 16.50
CA ARG A 249 3.31 20.23 17.13
C ARG A 249 2.63 19.12 17.95
N GLU A 250 1.59 18.51 17.40
CA GLU A 250 0.84 17.43 18.05
C GLU A 250 1.56 16.09 17.92
N VAL A 251 2.32 15.92 16.84
CA VAL A 251 3.19 14.77 16.60
C VAL A 251 4.52 15.21 16.01
N GLU A 252 5.52 14.33 16.03
CA GLU A 252 6.80 14.54 15.36
C GLU A 252 7.43 13.20 14.94
N GLU A 253 7.94 13.14 13.70
CA GLU A 253 8.73 12.00 13.22
C GLU A 253 9.90 11.68 14.18
N PRO A 254 10.26 10.38 14.32
CA PRO A 254 11.41 10.00 15.14
C PRO A 254 12.68 10.72 14.66
N PHE A 255 13.37 11.37 15.61
CA PHE A 255 14.59 12.12 15.36
C PHE A 255 15.77 11.50 16.11
N ALA A 256 16.68 10.84 15.37
CA ALA A 256 17.77 10.07 15.97
C ALA A 256 18.87 10.97 16.57
N LYS A 257 19.59 10.45 17.57
CA LYS A 257 20.78 11.12 18.12
C LYS A 257 21.83 11.29 17.01
N GLY A 258 22.22 12.53 16.75
CA GLY A 258 23.17 12.88 15.67
C GLY A 258 22.52 13.23 14.33
N GLN A 259 21.20 13.05 14.16
CA GLN A 259 20.47 13.52 12.99
C GLN A 259 20.50 15.05 12.95
N LYS A 260 20.82 15.62 11.78
CA LYS A 260 20.75 17.06 11.52
C LYS A 260 19.51 17.34 10.68
N GLY A 261 18.58 18.15 11.21
CA GLY A 261 17.34 18.47 10.49
C GLY A 261 17.48 19.66 9.51
N SER A 262 18.61 20.38 9.54
CA SER A 262 18.98 21.42 8.58
C SER A 262 20.49 21.65 8.62
N SER A 263 21.07 22.10 7.51
CA SER A 263 22.47 22.54 7.46
C SER A 263 22.72 23.87 8.17
N ALA A 264 21.69 24.72 8.30
CA ALA A 264 21.81 26.09 8.80
C ALA A 264 21.03 26.38 10.09
N MET A 265 20.02 25.57 10.42
CA MET A 265 19.10 25.83 11.54
C MET A 265 19.06 24.65 12.52
N PRO A 266 19.79 24.71 13.66
CA PRO A 266 19.93 23.59 14.59
C PRO A 266 18.62 23.10 15.23
N HIS A 267 17.59 23.95 15.29
CA HIS A 267 16.29 23.63 15.88
C HIS A 267 15.34 22.90 14.92
N LYS A 268 15.65 22.83 13.62
CA LYS A 268 14.71 22.39 12.59
C LYS A 268 14.44 20.89 12.69
N ARG A 269 13.17 20.50 12.85
CA ARG A 269 12.70 19.10 12.82
C ARG A 269 11.63 18.94 11.74
N ASN A 270 11.96 18.23 10.67
CA ASN A 270 11.12 18.14 9.47
C ASN A 270 10.53 16.74 9.28
N PRO A 271 9.29 16.62 8.77
CA PRO A 271 8.67 15.34 8.44
C PRO A 271 9.15 14.79 7.07
N ILE A 272 10.47 14.68 6.88
CA ILE A 272 11.06 14.30 5.58
C ILE A 272 10.73 12.86 5.19
N GLY A 273 10.44 12.00 6.17
CA GLY A 273 9.97 10.63 5.92
C GLY A 273 8.64 10.65 5.20
N CYS A 274 7.67 11.35 5.77
CA CYS A 274 6.32 11.50 5.23
C CYS A 274 6.31 12.28 3.90
N GLU A 275 7.16 13.30 3.75
CA GLU A 275 7.34 14.00 2.47
C GLU A 275 7.85 13.04 1.37
N SER A 276 8.80 12.16 1.72
CA SER A 276 9.29 11.12 0.82
C SER A 276 8.20 10.13 0.43
N ILE A 277 7.36 9.69 1.37
CA ILE A 277 6.20 8.82 1.07
C ILE A 277 5.25 9.53 0.09
N SER A 278 4.98 10.82 0.31
CA SER A 278 4.11 11.60 -0.58
C SER A 278 4.66 11.67 -2.01
N GLY A 279 5.98 11.80 -2.17
CA GLY A 279 6.65 11.81 -3.46
C GLY A 279 6.57 10.46 -4.18
N LEU A 280 6.90 9.37 -3.48
CA LEU A 280 6.89 8.01 -4.06
C LEU A 280 5.47 7.56 -4.45
N SER A 281 4.47 7.94 -3.66
CA SER A 281 3.06 7.66 -3.99
C SER A 281 2.64 8.26 -5.35
N ARG A 282 3.16 9.43 -5.71
CA ARG A 282 2.88 10.07 -7.01
C ARG A 282 3.49 9.26 -8.17
N VAL A 283 4.68 8.70 -7.98
CA VAL A 283 5.35 7.87 -9.00
C VAL A 283 4.54 6.60 -9.25
N ILE A 284 4.16 5.88 -8.18
CA ILE A 284 3.35 4.65 -8.29
C ILE A 284 2.02 4.92 -8.99
N ARG A 285 1.33 6.05 -8.67
CA ARG A 285 0.09 6.43 -9.37
C ARG A 285 0.30 6.64 -10.88
N GLY A 286 1.47 7.11 -11.31
CA GLY A 286 1.81 7.23 -12.72
C GLY A 286 1.89 5.87 -13.42
N HIS A 287 2.48 4.86 -12.76
CA HIS A 287 2.58 3.50 -13.29
C HIS A 287 1.22 2.84 -13.54
N MET A 288 0.20 3.19 -12.75
CA MET A 288 -1.17 2.71 -12.97
C MET A 288 -1.69 3.07 -14.37
N VAL A 289 -1.43 4.29 -14.85
CA VAL A 289 -1.86 4.71 -16.20
C VAL A 289 -1.21 3.84 -17.26
N SER A 290 0.11 3.64 -17.18
CA SER A 290 0.85 2.78 -18.11
C SER A 290 0.35 1.33 -18.10
N ALA A 291 -0.04 0.80 -16.93
CA ALA A 291 -0.61 -0.55 -16.84
C ALA A 291 -1.97 -0.67 -17.53
N TYR A 292 -2.82 0.36 -17.47
CA TYR A 292 -4.10 0.38 -18.17
C TYR A 292 -3.94 0.51 -19.69
N GLU A 293 -2.95 1.28 -20.14
CA GLU A 293 -2.63 1.39 -21.57
C GLU A 293 -2.09 0.08 -22.16
N ASN A 294 -1.52 -0.81 -21.35
CA ASN A 294 -1.08 -2.14 -21.77
C ASN A 294 -2.22 -3.14 -22.02
N VAL A 295 -3.48 -2.82 -21.69
CA VAL A 295 -4.60 -3.78 -21.80
C VAL A 295 -4.99 -4.02 -23.26
N THR A 296 -4.97 -2.99 -24.10
CA THR A 296 -5.48 -3.04 -25.48
C THR A 296 -4.47 -3.59 -26.48
N LEU A 297 -3.96 -4.80 -26.23
CA LEU A 297 -3.07 -5.50 -27.15
C LEU A 297 -3.80 -5.94 -28.42
N TRP A 298 -3.07 -6.05 -29.53
CA TRP A 298 -3.63 -6.42 -30.83
C TRP A 298 -3.70 -7.94 -31.02
N HIS A 299 -4.87 -8.43 -31.46
CA HIS A 299 -5.10 -9.84 -31.80
C HIS A 299 -4.63 -10.78 -30.66
N GLU A 300 -3.88 -11.84 -30.98
CA GLU A 300 -3.37 -12.79 -30.01
C GLU A 300 -2.17 -12.26 -29.19
N ARG A 301 -1.51 -11.18 -29.66
CA ARG A 301 -0.66 -10.25 -28.90
C ARG A 301 0.07 -9.25 -29.80
N ASP A 302 0.46 -8.13 -29.21
CA ASP A 302 1.70 -7.42 -29.53
C ASP A 302 2.60 -7.38 -28.28
N ILE A 303 3.82 -6.84 -28.39
CA ILE A 303 4.82 -6.87 -27.31
C ILE A 303 5.02 -5.51 -26.61
N SER A 304 4.18 -4.51 -26.91
CA SER A 304 4.31 -3.16 -26.36
C SER A 304 4.31 -3.14 -24.83
N HIS A 305 3.53 -4.02 -24.19
CA HIS A 305 3.48 -4.15 -22.74
C HIS A 305 4.83 -4.51 -22.11
N SER A 306 5.70 -5.26 -22.81
CA SER A 306 6.88 -5.86 -22.19
C SER A 306 7.91 -4.82 -21.76
N SER A 307 8.14 -3.79 -22.58
CA SER A 307 9.08 -2.71 -22.24
C SER A 307 8.57 -1.86 -21.07
N VAL A 308 7.24 -1.67 -20.99
CA VAL A 308 6.58 -0.97 -19.89
C VAL A 308 6.67 -1.79 -18.60
N GLU A 309 6.31 -3.07 -18.65
CA GLU A 309 6.28 -3.99 -17.50
C GLU A 309 7.66 -4.21 -16.87
N ARG A 310 8.73 -4.18 -17.68
CA ARG A 310 10.13 -4.20 -17.19
C ARG A 310 10.47 -3.02 -16.28
N ILE A 311 9.77 -1.90 -16.41
CA ILE A 311 9.95 -0.72 -15.56
C ILE A 311 8.94 -0.77 -14.41
N ILE A 312 7.65 -0.85 -14.74
CA ILE A 312 6.60 -0.56 -13.77
C ILE A 312 6.41 -1.66 -12.71
N LEU A 313 6.62 -2.94 -13.05
CA LEU A 313 6.39 -4.03 -12.08
C LEU A 313 7.50 -4.07 -11.00
N PRO A 314 8.80 -4.03 -11.36
CA PRO A 314 9.86 -3.93 -10.37
C PRO A 314 9.78 -2.64 -9.56
N ASP A 315 9.59 -1.49 -10.22
CA ASP A 315 9.60 -0.21 -9.51
C ASP A 315 8.39 -0.09 -8.57
N ALA A 316 7.18 -0.44 -9.00
CA ALA A 316 6.00 -0.32 -8.13
C ALA A 316 6.07 -1.24 -6.90
N THR A 317 6.48 -2.50 -7.06
CA THR A 317 6.58 -3.45 -5.95
C THR A 317 7.71 -3.10 -4.98
N GLN A 318 8.88 -2.66 -5.48
CA GLN A 318 9.99 -2.17 -4.66
C GLN A 318 9.61 -0.90 -3.88
N LEU A 319 8.98 0.07 -4.54
CA LEU A 319 8.57 1.32 -3.90
C LEU A 319 7.49 1.08 -2.85
N LEU A 320 6.50 0.22 -3.11
CA LEU A 320 5.46 -0.09 -2.12
C LEU A 320 6.04 -0.80 -0.89
N ASN A 321 6.90 -1.81 -1.08
CA ASN A 321 7.61 -2.50 0.00
C ASN A 321 8.42 -1.51 0.87
N TYR A 322 9.15 -0.59 0.22
CA TYR A 322 9.87 0.47 0.91
C TYR A 322 8.95 1.42 1.68
N MET A 323 7.85 1.88 1.06
CA MET A 323 6.91 2.83 1.65
C MET A 323 6.22 2.24 2.89
N LEU A 324 5.72 1.00 2.81
CA LEU A 324 5.07 0.30 3.92
C LEU A 324 6.00 0.22 5.14
N ASN A 325 7.25 -0.16 4.92
CA ASN A 325 8.21 -0.35 6.01
C ASN A 325 8.75 0.96 6.55
N ARG A 326 9.01 1.95 5.69
CA ARG A 326 9.46 3.27 6.13
C ARG A 326 8.38 3.99 6.92
N LEU A 327 7.14 4.04 6.42
CA LEU A 327 6.04 4.67 7.14
C LEU A 327 5.65 3.87 8.39
N GLY A 328 5.69 2.54 8.34
CA GLY A 328 5.51 1.69 9.51
C GLY A 328 6.50 2.03 10.63
N ASN A 329 7.78 2.17 10.31
CA ASN A 329 8.79 2.57 11.29
C ASN A 329 8.59 4.01 11.80
N ILE A 330 8.14 4.94 10.95
CA ILE A 330 7.80 6.30 11.37
C ILE A 330 6.65 6.27 12.37
N ILE A 331 5.55 5.58 12.06
CA ILE A 331 4.36 5.51 12.93
C ILE A 331 4.70 4.79 14.23
N LYS A 332 5.38 3.63 14.17
CA LYS A 332 5.79 2.86 15.34
C LYS A 332 6.54 3.73 16.36
N ASN A 333 7.46 4.56 15.87
CA ASN A 333 8.33 5.41 16.69
C ASN A 333 7.89 6.89 16.70
N LEU A 334 6.66 7.20 16.27
CA LEU A 334 6.16 8.57 16.18
C LEU A 334 6.07 9.15 17.58
N THR A 335 6.67 10.34 17.78
CA THR A 335 6.52 11.05 19.05
C THR A 335 5.18 11.76 19.06
N VAL A 336 4.33 11.44 20.04
CA VAL A 336 3.03 12.08 20.24
C VAL A 336 3.12 13.03 21.43
N PHE A 337 2.53 14.22 21.32
CA PHE A 337 2.54 15.24 22.38
C PHE A 337 1.11 15.49 22.91
N PRO A 338 0.59 14.65 23.82
CA PRO A 338 -0.75 14.83 24.40
C PRO A 338 -0.98 16.21 25.01
N GLU A 339 0.03 16.79 25.64
CA GLU A 339 -0.08 18.12 26.23
C GLU A 339 -0.22 19.23 25.18
N ASN A 340 0.43 19.10 24.02
CA ASN A 340 0.23 20.04 22.91
C ASN A 340 -1.15 19.85 22.28
N MET A 341 -1.63 18.61 22.15
CA MET A 341 -2.99 18.34 21.69
C MET A 341 -4.03 19.01 22.60
N LYS A 342 -3.93 18.82 23.92
CA LYS A 342 -4.79 19.49 24.91
C LYS A 342 -4.70 21.02 24.83
N ARG A 343 -3.48 21.58 24.72
CA ARG A 343 -3.26 23.02 24.56
C ARG A 343 -3.97 23.54 23.30
N ASN A 344 -3.82 22.85 22.17
CA ASN A 344 -4.40 23.29 20.91
C ASN A 344 -5.94 23.25 20.95
N MET A 345 -6.55 22.35 21.70
CA MET A 345 -8.01 22.38 21.87
C MET A 345 -8.53 23.72 22.42
N ARG A 346 -7.70 24.43 23.20
CA ARG A 346 -8.02 25.74 23.79
C ARG A 346 -7.61 26.93 22.92
N SER A 347 -6.88 26.72 21.82
CA SER A 347 -6.33 27.82 21.01
C SER A 347 -7.40 28.57 20.20
N THR A 348 -8.65 28.10 20.24
CA THR A 348 -9.82 28.74 19.63
C THR A 348 -10.84 29.13 20.70
N TYR A 349 -10.32 29.54 21.86
CA TYR A 349 -11.07 30.12 22.97
C TYR A 349 -12.30 29.32 23.41
N ASP A 350 -12.22 27.99 23.37
CA ASP A 350 -13.30 27.05 23.71
C ASP A 350 -14.58 27.15 22.83
N VAL A 351 -14.52 27.88 21.72
CA VAL A 351 -15.62 27.98 20.73
C VAL A 351 -16.07 26.62 20.16
N PRO A 352 -15.19 25.60 19.96
CA PRO A 352 -15.61 24.24 19.59
C PRO A 352 -16.74 23.64 20.44
N PHE A 353 -16.92 24.08 21.69
CA PHE A 353 -18.00 23.60 22.57
C PHE A 353 -19.35 24.30 22.34
N SER A 354 -19.42 25.28 21.42
CA SER A 354 -20.65 26.03 21.10
C SER A 354 -21.83 25.13 20.69
N GLY A 355 -21.59 24.06 19.93
CA GLY A 355 -22.63 23.08 19.57
C GLY A 355 -23.26 22.40 20.79
N ARG A 356 -22.47 22.18 21.84
CA ARG A 356 -22.94 21.56 23.08
C ARG A 356 -23.82 22.51 23.88
N VAL A 357 -23.44 23.79 23.96
CA VAL A 357 -24.26 24.86 24.57
C VAL A 357 -25.59 25.00 23.83
N MET A 358 -25.55 25.04 22.49
CA MET A 358 -26.75 25.12 21.65
C MET A 358 -27.69 23.93 21.91
N THR A 359 -27.16 22.71 21.96
CA THR A 359 -27.97 21.51 22.19
C THR A 359 -28.63 21.54 23.57
N LYS A 360 -27.91 21.95 24.62
CA LYS A 360 -28.50 22.08 25.96
C LYS A 360 -29.59 23.14 26.04
N LEU A 361 -29.45 24.26 25.33
CA LEU A 361 -30.53 25.27 25.27
C LEU A 361 -31.79 24.70 24.61
N ILE A 362 -31.64 23.89 23.56
CA ILE A 362 -32.76 23.18 22.93
C ILE A 362 -33.41 22.20 23.92
N ASP A 363 -32.61 21.46 24.70
CA ASP A 363 -33.11 20.56 25.74
C ASP A 363 -33.92 21.30 26.83
N LYS A 364 -33.71 22.62 26.99
CA LYS A 364 -34.47 23.51 27.89
C LYS A 364 -35.68 24.18 27.24
N GLY A 365 -35.99 23.83 25.99
CA GLY A 365 -37.20 24.29 25.29
C GLY A 365 -36.99 25.45 24.32
N PHE A 366 -35.74 25.86 24.05
CA PHE A 366 -35.48 26.79 22.95
C PHE A 366 -35.75 26.10 21.61
N SER A 367 -36.31 26.85 20.65
CA SER A 367 -36.25 26.41 19.25
C SER A 367 -34.79 26.39 18.76
N ARG A 368 -34.53 25.61 17.71
CA ARG A 368 -33.19 25.53 17.10
C ARG A 368 -32.67 26.91 16.68
N GLU A 369 -33.52 27.72 16.07
CA GLU A 369 -33.18 29.07 15.60
C GLU A 369 -32.84 29.99 16.78
N GLN A 370 -33.69 30.00 17.82
CA GLN A 370 -33.41 30.78 19.04
C GLN A 370 -32.11 30.36 19.71
N ALA A 371 -31.83 29.05 19.83
CA ALA A 371 -30.58 28.57 20.42
C ALA A 371 -29.37 28.96 19.56
N TYR A 372 -29.49 28.87 18.23
CA TYR A 372 -28.44 29.25 17.29
C TYR A 372 -28.14 30.75 17.34
N ASP A 373 -29.17 31.59 17.22
CA ASP A 373 -29.05 33.05 17.26
C ASP A 373 -28.60 33.57 18.64
N THR A 374 -28.80 32.76 19.68
CA THR A 374 -28.20 33.00 20.99
C THR A 374 -26.71 32.66 20.99
N VAL A 375 -26.30 31.49 20.51
CA VAL A 375 -24.91 31.02 20.64
C VAL A 375 -23.97 31.67 19.64
N GLN A 376 -24.39 31.88 18.39
CA GLN A 376 -23.52 32.33 17.30
C GLN A 376 -22.87 33.71 17.58
N PRO A 377 -23.58 34.78 17.99
CA PRO A 377 -22.96 36.07 18.25
C PRO A 377 -21.92 35.99 19.38
N ARG A 378 -22.12 35.11 20.37
CA ARG A 378 -21.20 34.90 21.50
C ARG A 378 -19.95 34.13 21.08
N ALA A 379 -20.10 33.17 20.18
CA ALA A 379 -18.97 32.48 19.56
C ALA A 379 -18.14 33.44 18.69
N MET A 380 -18.80 34.34 17.94
CA MET A 380 -18.12 35.38 17.17
C MET A 380 -17.41 36.39 18.08
N GLN A 381 -18.06 36.79 19.17
CA GLN A 381 -17.46 37.64 20.20
C GLN A 381 -16.17 37.03 20.78
N ALA A 382 -16.18 35.73 21.09
CA ALA A 382 -15.00 35.02 21.58
C ALA A 382 -13.81 35.11 20.60
N TRP A 383 -14.08 35.04 19.30
CA TRP A 383 -13.09 35.18 18.24
C TRP A 383 -12.58 36.60 18.07
N GLU A 384 -13.48 37.57 17.97
CA GLU A 384 -13.15 38.98 17.73
C GLU A 384 -12.42 39.60 18.92
N GLU A 385 -12.86 39.28 20.14
CA GLU A 385 -12.28 39.79 21.38
C GLU A 385 -11.14 38.93 21.92
N GLN A 386 -10.90 37.74 21.34
CA GLN A 386 -9.89 36.77 21.81
C GLN A 386 -10.09 36.37 23.28
N ARG A 387 -11.34 36.10 23.66
CA ARG A 387 -11.75 35.79 25.03
C ARG A 387 -12.38 34.42 25.12
N SER A 388 -12.23 33.79 26.29
CA SER A 388 -12.86 32.52 26.64
C SER A 388 -14.36 32.55 26.30
N PHE A 389 -14.78 31.68 25.38
CA PHE A 389 -16.19 31.49 25.05
C PHE A 389 -16.98 31.03 26.27
N ARG A 390 -16.35 30.23 27.15
CA ARG A 390 -16.93 29.83 28.43
C ARG A 390 -17.27 31.03 29.30
N ASP A 391 -16.34 31.97 29.46
CA ASP A 391 -16.55 33.16 30.30
C ASP A 391 -17.68 34.03 29.71
N ILE A 392 -17.75 34.14 28.37
CA ILE A 392 -18.83 34.87 27.68
C ILE A 392 -20.18 34.20 27.96
N VAL A 393 -20.25 32.87 27.90
CA VAL A 393 -21.47 32.08 28.18
C VAL A 393 -21.89 32.22 29.65
N GLU A 394 -20.94 32.13 30.59
CA GLU A 394 -21.20 32.25 32.03
C GLU A 394 -21.68 33.65 32.46
N ASN A 395 -21.47 34.69 31.63
CA ASN A 395 -21.93 36.06 31.88
C ASN A 395 -23.12 36.49 31.00
N ALA A 396 -23.66 35.59 30.17
CA ALA A 396 -24.81 35.88 29.32
C ALA A 396 -26.12 35.51 30.01
N SER A 397 -26.91 36.50 30.46
CA SER A 397 -28.17 36.29 31.20
C SER A 397 -29.13 35.34 30.50
N VAL A 398 -29.31 35.48 29.18
CA VAL A 398 -30.19 34.60 28.38
C VAL A 398 -29.79 33.12 28.44
N ILE A 399 -28.51 32.81 28.70
CA ILE A 399 -28.03 31.44 28.85
C ILE A 399 -28.10 31.01 30.32
N THR A 400 -27.68 31.85 31.27
CA THR A 400 -27.64 31.51 32.69
C THR A 400 -29.02 31.44 33.35
N GLU A 401 -30.04 32.06 32.75
CA GLU A 401 -31.45 31.88 33.13
C GLU A 401 -31.99 30.50 32.71
N ALA A 402 -31.43 29.88 31.66
CA ALA A 402 -31.86 28.59 31.13
C ALA A 402 -31.01 27.40 31.61
N LEU A 403 -29.71 27.61 31.82
CA LEU A 403 -28.73 26.60 32.19
C LEU A 403 -28.08 26.93 33.53
N SER A 404 -28.06 25.94 34.43
CA SER A 404 -27.35 26.04 35.70
C SER A 404 -25.81 26.08 35.50
N PRO A 405 -25.04 26.57 36.48
CA PRO A 405 -23.57 26.57 36.40
C PRO A 405 -22.96 25.18 36.13
N ALA A 406 -23.56 24.12 36.70
CA ALA A 406 -23.12 22.75 36.46
C ALA A 406 -23.40 22.29 35.02
N GLU A 407 -24.55 22.67 34.45
CA GLU A 407 -24.89 22.35 33.05
C GLU A 407 -24.02 23.11 32.06
N ILE A 408 -23.66 24.37 32.37
CA ILE A 408 -22.69 25.13 31.59
C ILE A 408 -21.32 24.46 31.67
N ALA A 409 -20.84 24.11 32.86
CA ALA A 409 -19.56 23.42 33.01
C ALA A 409 -19.49 22.09 32.21
N ASP A 410 -20.56 21.30 32.21
CA ASP A 410 -20.69 20.07 31.40
C ASP A 410 -20.58 20.33 29.89
N CYS A 411 -21.00 21.50 29.40
CA CYS A 411 -20.85 21.82 27.98
C CYS A 411 -19.40 21.89 27.51
N PHE A 412 -18.48 22.21 28.42
CA PHE A 412 -17.06 22.39 28.13
C PHE A 412 -16.21 21.18 28.54
N ASP A 413 -16.82 20.07 28.92
CA ASP A 413 -16.10 18.83 29.18
C ASP A 413 -15.85 18.06 27.86
N PRO A 414 -14.58 17.87 27.43
CA PRO A 414 -14.26 17.10 26.24
C PRO A 414 -14.71 15.63 26.34
N SER A 415 -14.85 15.07 27.55
CA SER A 415 -15.28 13.67 27.76
C SER A 415 -16.62 13.35 27.09
N TRP A 416 -17.50 14.35 26.94
CA TRP A 416 -18.77 14.21 26.24
C TRP A 416 -18.62 13.68 24.82
N HIS A 417 -17.59 14.15 24.10
CA HIS A 417 -17.31 13.73 22.73
C HIS A 417 -16.60 12.37 22.66
N LEU A 418 -16.01 11.93 23.77
CA LEU A 418 -15.21 10.71 23.86
C LEU A 418 -16.00 9.50 24.40
N LYS A 419 -17.22 9.71 24.89
CA LYS A 419 -18.07 8.67 25.51
C LYS A 419 -18.36 7.43 24.63
N HIS A 420 -18.13 7.52 23.32
CA HIS A 420 -18.34 6.42 22.37
C HIS A 420 -17.04 5.87 21.76
N VAL A 421 -15.87 6.26 22.28
CA VAL A 421 -14.57 5.69 21.86
C VAL A 421 -14.57 4.18 22.04
N ASP A 422 -14.99 3.67 23.21
CA ASP A 422 -15.08 2.23 23.49
C ASP A 422 -15.97 1.51 22.47
N THR A 423 -17.16 2.05 22.19
CA THR A 423 -18.09 1.48 21.20
C THR A 423 -17.44 1.34 19.82
N ILE A 424 -16.62 2.31 19.40
CA ILE A 424 -15.93 2.26 18.11
C ILE A 424 -14.78 1.24 18.14
N PHE A 425 -13.99 1.22 19.21
CA PHE A 425 -12.88 0.27 19.38
C PHE A 425 -13.38 -1.18 19.40
N ASP A 426 -14.50 -1.45 20.10
CA ASP A 426 -15.13 -2.76 20.12
C ASP A 426 -15.57 -3.23 18.73
N ARG A 427 -16.18 -2.33 17.93
CA ARG A 427 -16.57 -2.63 16.54
C ARG A 427 -15.38 -3.01 15.66
N LEU A 428 -14.21 -2.41 15.93
CA LEU A 428 -12.98 -2.65 15.19
C LEU A 428 -12.18 -3.85 15.71
N GLY A 429 -12.61 -4.47 16.82
CA GLY A 429 -11.87 -5.55 17.48
C GLY A 429 -10.57 -5.07 18.14
N LEU A 430 -10.49 -3.78 18.48
CA LEU A 430 -9.35 -3.15 19.14
C LEU A 430 -9.59 -3.17 20.66
N LYS A 431 -9.16 -4.24 21.34
CA LYS A 431 -9.22 -4.37 22.79
C LYS A 431 -7.96 -3.88 23.46
#